data_AF-A0A957KTN9-F1
#
_entry.id   AF-A0A957KTN9-F1
#
_cell.length_a   1.000
_cell.length_b   1.000
_cell.length_c   1.000
_cell.angle_alpha   90.00
_cell.angle_beta   90.00
_cell.angle_gamma   90.00
#
_symmetry.space_group_name_H-M   'P 1'
#
loop_
_entity.id
_entity.type
_entity.pdbx_description
1 polymer ?
#
loop_
_entity_poly.entity_id
_entity_poly.type
_entity_poly.pdbx_seq_one_letter_code
_entity_poly.pdbx_strand_id
1 'polypeptide(L)'
;MKNKRVVLLLLGLLLISAMVSACAAPVAPAAPAGGEEAAATEAAPAEAAADDAAAKPYIPVISKGFQHQFWQAVKLGSEQAAADLNVDITFEG
;
A
#
# COMPACT_ATOMS: atom_id res chain seq x y z
N MET A 1 10.58 46.68 15.68
CA MET A 1 10.69 45.39 16.41
C MET A 1 9.39 44.59 16.38
N LYS A 2 8.21 45.20 16.60
CA LYS A 2 6.90 44.50 16.52
C LYS A 2 6.55 44.02 15.10
N ASN A 3 6.79 44.87 14.10
CA ASN A 3 6.67 44.57 12.68
C ASN A 3 7.62 43.47 12.17
N LYS A 4 8.87 43.38 12.65
CA LYS A 4 9.80 42.28 12.30
C LYS A 4 9.32 40.92 12.83
N ARG A 5 8.71 40.88 14.03
CA ARG A 5 8.13 39.65 14.59
C ARG A 5 6.86 39.22 13.85
N VAL A 6 6.01 40.16 13.45
CA VAL A 6 4.81 39.89 12.62
C VAL A 6 5.21 39.43 11.21
N VAL A 7 6.22 40.05 10.60
CA VAL A 7 6.74 39.63 9.29
C VAL A 7 7.37 38.23 9.35
N LEU A 8 8.11 37.90 10.42
CA LEU A 8 8.65 36.55 10.61
C LEU A 8 7.57 35.49 10.86
N LEU A 9 6.50 35.84 11.60
CA LEU A 9 5.36 34.93 11.81
C LEU A 9 4.57 34.70 10.52
N LEU A 10 4.36 35.74 9.70
CA LEU A 10 3.72 35.62 8.39
C LEU A 10 4.56 34.81 7.40
N LEU A 11 5.88 35.00 7.38
CA LEU A 11 6.79 34.23 6.52
C LEU A 11 6.82 32.74 6.93
N GLY A 12 6.78 32.46 8.24
CA GLY A 12 6.71 31.10 8.78
C GLY A 12 5.40 30.41 8.43
N LEU A 13 4.26 31.10 8.55
CA LEU A 13 2.95 30.55 8.17
C LEU A 13 2.87 30.25 6.66
N LEU A 14 3.48 31.11 5.84
CA LEU A 14 3.53 30.95 4.38
C LEU A 14 4.41 29.77 3.95
N LEU A 15 5.52 29.52 4.65
CA LEU A 15 6.38 28.35 4.44
C LEU A 15 5.74 27.03 4.86
N ILE A 16 4.99 27.02 5.97
CA ILE A 16 4.26 25.83 6.44
C ILE A 16 3.13 25.46 5.47
N SER A 17 2.44 26.45 4.88
CA SER A 17 1.39 26.20 3.88
C SER A 17 1.94 25.64 2.55
N ALA A 18 3.20 25.92 2.21
CA ALA A 18 3.81 25.41 0.98
C ALA A 18 4.22 23.92 1.08
N MET A 19 4.45 23.40 2.29
CA MET A 19 4.88 22.01 2.49
C MET A 19 3.75 20.98 2.39
N VAL A 20 2.48 21.39 2.40
CA VAL A 20 1.32 20.49 2.28
C VAL A 20 0.96 20.19 0.80
N SER A 21 1.52 20.93 -0.17
CA SER A 21 1.20 20.74 -1.60
C SER A 21 2.18 19.83 -2.37
N ALA A 22 3.11 19.15 -1.68
CA ALA A 22 4.11 18.30 -2.32
C ALA A 22 3.79 16.79 -2.28
N CYS A 23 2.64 16.37 -1.75
CA CYS A 23 2.18 14.98 -1.78
C CYS A 23 1.01 14.77 -2.75
N ALA A 24 1.13 15.32 -3.97
CA ALA A 24 0.28 14.96 -5.10
C ALA A 24 1.12 15.03 -6.39
N ALA A 25 1.94 14.00 -6.62
CA ALA A 25 2.48 13.76 -7.94
C ALA A 25 1.36 13.17 -8.82
N PRO A 26 1.06 13.75 -9.99
CA PRO A 26 0.22 13.10 -10.98
C PRO A 26 1.04 12.00 -11.65
N VAL A 27 0.65 10.74 -11.44
CA VAL A 27 1.12 9.63 -12.27
C VAL A 27 0.39 9.73 -13.61
N ALA A 28 1.07 10.30 -14.61
CA ALA A 28 0.74 10.14 -16.02
C ALA A 28 1.67 9.07 -16.64
N PRO A 29 1.21 8.32 -17.66
CA PRO A 29 1.69 6.98 -17.93
C PRO A 29 3.04 7.00 -18.66
N ALA A 30 3.99 6.21 -18.17
CA ALA A 30 5.19 5.86 -18.91
C ALA A 30 5.12 4.39 -19.31
N ALA A 31 5.00 4.16 -20.61
CA ALA A 31 5.34 2.91 -21.29
C ALA A 31 5.88 3.28 -22.69
N PRO A 32 6.70 2.44 -23.37
CA PRO A 32 7.57 1.36 -22.89
C PRO A 32 9.02 1.46 -23.45
N ALA A 33 9.98 0.87 -22.76
CA ALA A 33 11.25 0.35 -23.31
C ALA A 33 11.82 -0.55 -22.21
N GLY A 34 11.74 -1.87 -22.29
CA GLY A 34 12.35 -2.67 -23.35
C GLY A 34 13.58 -3.35 -22.75
N GLY A 35 13.33 -4.37 -21.93
CA GLY A 35 14.32 -5.26 -21.31
C GLY A 35 13.60 -6.58 -21.05
N GLU A 36 13.72 -7.46 -22.04
CA GLU A 36 13.05 -8.76 -22.17
C GLU A 36 13.69 -9.82 -21.25
N GLU A 37 12.89 -10.83 -20.90
CA GLU A 37 13.26 -12.11 -20.27
C GLU A 37 13.53 -12.06 -18.73
N ALA A 38 12.80 -12.73 -17.85
CA ALA A 38 11.98 -13.92 -18.01
C ALA A 38 10.61 -13.74 -17.33
N ALA A 39 9.59 -14.17 -18.07
CA ALA A 39 8.36 -14.65 -17.49
C ALA A 39 8.67 -15.74 -16.47
N ALA A 40 8.58 -15.41 -15.19
CA ALA A 40 8.08 -16.34 -14.20
C ALA A 40 6.62 -15.96 -13.98
N THR A 41 5.78 -16.33 -14.96
CA THR A 41 4.45 -16.80 -14.65
C THR A 41 4.64 -18.00 -13.72
N GLU A 42 4.77 -17.72 -12.43
CA GLU A 42 4.18 -18.60 -11.45
C GLU A 42 2.75 -18.10 -11.30
N ALA A 43 1.92 -18.49 -12.27
CA ALA A 43 0.54 -18.74 -11.95
C ALA A 43 0.59 -19.80 -10.85
N ALA A 44 0.62 -19.34 -9.59
CA ALA A 44 0.16 -20.16 -8.49
C ALA A 44 -1.15 -20.78 -8.98
N PRO A 45 -1.35 -22.09 -8.85
CA PRO A 45 -2.60 -22.68 -9.24
C PRO A 45 -3.68 -21.87 -8.51
N ALA A 46 -4.44 -21.09 -9.27
CA ALA A 46 -5.78 -20.73 -8.91
C ALA A 46 -6.50 -22.08 -8.93
N GLU A 47 -6.37 -22.81 -7.84
CA GLU A 47 -7.14 -24.00 -7.58
C GLU A 47 -8.58 -23.50 -7.49
N ALA A 48 -9.22 -23.57 -8.66
CA ALA A 48 -10.62 -23.30 -8.81
C ALA A 48 -11.35 -24.23 -7.84
N ALA A 49 -11.98 -23.61 -6.86
CA ALA A 49 -13.17 -24.06 -6.16
C ALA A 49 -13.24 -25.59 -5.99
N ALA A 50 -12.67 -26.08 -4.88
CA ALA A 50 -13.23 -27.26 -4.25
C ALA A 50 -14.64 -26.90 -3.79
N ASP A 51 -15.61 -27.36 -4.57
CA ASP A 51 -17.04 -27.38 -4.28
C ASP A 51 -17.28 -28.35 -3.11
N ASP A 52 -16.93 -27.90 -1.91
CA ASP A 52 -17.34 -28.51 -0.64
C ASP A 52 -18.19 -27.47 0.09
N ALA A 53 -19.47 -27.79 0.22
CA ALA A 53 -20.43 -26.91 0.84
C ALA A 53 -19.98 -26.46 2.25
N ALA A 54 -19.96 -25.13 2.45
CA ALA A 54 -20.19 -24.43 3.73
C ALA A 54 -19.02 -24.17 4.71
N ALA A 55 -17.82 -23.79 4.24
CA ALA A 55 -16.86 -23.08 5.09
C ALA A 55 -16.13 -21.96 4.32
N LYS A 56 -15.94 -20.78 4.95
CA LYS A 56 -15.10 -19.73 4.39
C LYS A 56 -13.66 -20.24 4.30
N PRO A 57 -12.96 -20.05 3.16
CA PRO A 57 -11.55 -20.41 3.06
C PRO A 57 -10.74 -19.66 4.12
N TYR A 58 -9.75 -20.32 4.72
CA TYR A 58 -8.86 -19.71 5.71
C TYR A 58 -7.42 -19.66 5.21
N ILE A 59 -6.81 -18.47 5.21
CA ILE A 59 -5.43 -18.26 4.75
C ILE A 59 -4.60 -17.56 5.84
N PRO A 60 -3.62 -18.24 6.45
CA PRO A 60 -2.69 -17.60 7.37
C PRO A 60 -1.56 -16.87 6.60
N VAL A 61 -1.38 -15.58 6.86
CA VAL A 61 -0.30 -14.77 6.29
C VAL A 61 0.78 -14.58 7.34
N ILE A 62 1.96 -15.15 7.12
CA ILE A 62 3.07 -15.07 8.08
C ILE A 62 4.22 -14.30 7.44
N SER A 63 4.48 -13.11 7.97
CA SER A 63 5.60 -12.27 7.56
C SER A 63 6.89 -12.63 8.31
N LYS A 64 8.04 -12.25 7.75
CA LYS A 64 9.35 -12.40 8.43
C LYS A 64 9.53 -11.40 9.59
N GLY A 65 8.68 -10.38 9.69
CA GLY A 65 8.80 -9.32 10.69
C GLY A 65 7.96 -8.07 10.37
N PHE A 66 7.09 -7.61 11.27
CA PHE A 66 6.18 -6.47 11.03
C PHE A 66 6.80 -5.08 11.26
N GLN A 67 8.12 -5.02 11.50
CA GLN A 67 8.84 -3.76 11.72
C GLN A 67 8.98 -2.92 10.43
N HIS A 68 9.01 -3.57 9.26
CA HIS A 68 9.15 -2.87 7.98
C HIS A 68 7.80 -2.37 7.45
N GLN A 69 7.79 -1.15 6.91
CA GLN A 69 6.62 -0.53 6.26
C GLN A 69 6.03 -1.39 5.14
N PHE A 70 6.89 -2.17 4.47
CA PHE A 70 6.47 -3.15 3.48
C PHE A 70 5.38 -4.09 4.05
N TRP A 71 5.61 -4.68 5.22
CA TRP A 71 4.65 -5.65 5.79
C TRP A 71 3.39 -5.00 6.35
N GLN A 72 3.42 -3.71 6.70
CA GLN A 72 2.22 -2.94 7.05
C GLN A 72 1.30 -2.76 5.84
N ALA A 73 1.89 -2.46 4.67
CA ALA A 73 1.14 -2.39 3.41
C ALA A 73 0.61 -3.76 2.98
N VAL A 74 1.41 -4.83 3.13
CA VAL A 74 0.96 -6.19 2.82
C VAL A 74 -0.20 -6.61 3.73
N LYS A 75 -0.13 -6.34 5.04
CA LYS A 75 -1.24 -6.61 5.97
C LYS A 75 -2.53 -5.93 5.51
N LEU A 76 -2.45 -4.63 5.23
CA LEU A 76 -3.62 -3.86 4.79
C LEU A 76 -4.21 -4.41 3.48
N GLY A 77 -3.35 -4.74 2.50
CA GLY A 77 -3.79 -5.32 1.23
C GLY A 77 -4.42 -6.70 1.39
N SER A 78 -3.85 -7.56 2.23
CA SER A 78 -4.38 -8.89 2.53
C SER A 78 -5.74 -8.82 3.23
N GLU A 79 -5.89 -7.93 4.22
CA GLU A 79 -7.17 -7.73 4.94
C GLU A 79 -8.28 -7.22 4.01
N GLN A 80 -7.94 -6.33 3.08
CA GLN A 80 -8.88 -5.85 2.08
C GLN A 80 -9.31 -6.97 1.13
N ALA A 81 -8.36 -7.72 0.56
CA ALA A 81 -8.67 -8.81 -0.36
C ALA A 81 -9.48 -9.93 0.32
N ALA A 82 -9.20 -10.21 1.60
CA ALA A 82 -9.96 -11.16 2.40
C ALA A 82 -11.44 -10.78 2.52
N ALA A 83 -11.73 -9.49 2.75
CA ALA A 83 -13.09 -8.97 2.78
C ALA A 83 -13.77 -9.09 1.42
N ASP A 84 -13.07 -8.71 0.34
CA ASP A 84 -13.61 -8.72 -1.02
C ASP A 84 -13.91 -10.15 -1.53
N LEU A 85 -13.10 -11.13 -1.11
CA LEU A 85 -13.19 -12.52 -1.54
C LEU A 85 -13.94 -13.42 -0.54
N ASN A 86 -14.42 -12.86 0.56
CA ASN A 86 -15.06 -13.60 1.66
C ASN A 86 -14.21 -14.77 2.17
N VAL A 87 -12.93 -14.50 2.40
CA VAL A 87 -11.91 -15.40 2.97
C VAL A 87 -11.57 -14.91 4.37
N ASP A 88 -11.36 -15.83 5.30
CA ASP A 88 -10.86 -15.50 6.64
C ASP A 88 -9.33 -15.53 6.64
N ILE A 89 -8.68 -14.55 7.27
CA ILE A 89 -7.21 -14.49 7.34
C ILE A 89 -6.70 -14.16 8.74
N THR A 90 -5.45 -14.53 8.99
CA THR A 90 -4.63 -13.97 10.07
C THR A 90 -3.37 -13.35 9.49
N PHE A 91 -2.81 -12.36 10.17
CA PHE A 91 -1.55 -11.76 9.79
C PHE A 91 -0.59 -11.76 10.98
N GLU A 92 0.48 -12.56 10.88
CA GLU A 92 1.45 -12.78 11.94
C GLU A 92 2.85 -12.30 11.51
N GLY A 93 3.61 -11.75 12.45
CA GLY A 93 5.03 -11.38 12.29
C GLY A 93 5.42 -10.06 12.93
#